data_AF-A0A1R3XMP7-F1
#
_entry.id   AF-A0A1R3XMP7-F1
#
_cell.length_a   1.000
_cell.length_b   1.000
_cell.length_c   1.000
_cell.angle_alpha   90.00
_cell.angle_beta   90.00
_cell.angle_gamma   90.00
#
_symmetry.space_group_name_H-M   'P 1'
#
loop_
_entity.id
_entity.type
_entity.pdbx_description
1 polymer ?
#
loop_
_entity_poly.entity_id
_entity_poly.type
_entity_poly.pdbx_seq_one_letter_code
_entity_poly.pdbx_strand_id
1 'polypeptide(L)'
;MKPVAIPWIGKYSSALTLMRVPFSVYLMPVYWFALSVADGYTWWRAAAVFLILHVLVYPASNGYNSYHDRDEGSIGGLRQPPKVTQELYHLVLLFDALSLLFSFFLSPLFALAVALYLLVSKAYSHRGIRLKKYPVISTLVVTVFQGGFTFLMVQLGSGLEIQKILQPPNSWFALVSTLFLCGSYPLTQIYQHQEDAERGDKTLSLLLGIRGTFVFAGLALGLGAALLIGLYLMLGQIYSVLVFLLCTAPITYYFLNWVRRSWQDPGEVNFENTMRMNKVSSLCISLAFFLILLLHFV
;
A
#
# COMPACT_ATOMS: atom_id res chain seq x y z
N MET A 1 -34.84 -24.12 -12.51
CA MET A 1 -35.20 -22.70 -12.27
C MET A 1 -33.90 -21.92 -12.14
N LYS A 2 -33.59 -21.00 -13.06
CA LYS A 2 -32.45 -20.08 -12.87
C LYS A 2 -32.87 -19.07 -11.79
N PRO A 3 -32.07 -18.81 -10.76
CA PRO A 3 -32.42 -17.83 -9.74
C PRO A 3 -32.58 -16.48 -10.43
N VAL A 4 -33.73 -15.84 -10.24
CA VAL A 4 -33.99 -14.47 -10.70
C VAL A 4 -33.05 -13.57 -9.90
N ALA A 5 -31.94 -13.17 -10.50
CA ALA A 5 -31.02 -12.23 -9.90
C ALA A 5 -31.77 -10.90 -9.70
N ILE A 6 -31.98 -10.51 -8.44
CA ILE A 6 -32.57 -9.22 -8.11
C ILE A 6 -31.60 -8.14 -8.63
N PRO A 7 -32.00 -7.28 -9.59
CA PRO A 7 -31.06 -6.41 -10.31
C PRO A 7 -30.22 -5.50 -9.40
N TRP A 8 -30.77 -5.11 -8.25
CA TRP A 8 -30.11 -4.27 -7.25
C TRP A 8 -28.98 -5.00 -6.51
N ILE A 9 -29.13 -6.29 -6.23
CA ILE A 9 -28.11 -7.11 -5.53
C ILE A 9 -26.87 -7.29 -6.43
N GLY A 10 -27.08 -7.47 -7.74
CA GLY A 10 -25.98 -7.56 -8.71
C GLY A 10 -25.08 -6.32 -8.71
N LYS A 11 -25.67 -5.12 -8.58
CA LYS A 11 -24.91 -3.85 -8.56
C LYS A 11 -24.02 -3.71 -7.33
N TYR A 12 -24.51 -4.06 -6.14
CA TYR A 12 -23.69 -4.01 -4.92
C TYR A 12 -22.60 -5.09 -4.91
N SER A 13 -22.82 -6.25 -5.52
CA SER A 13 -21.77 -7.26 -5.69
C SER A 13 -20.62 -6.73 -6.56
N SER A 14 -20.92 -6.09 -7.70
CA SER A 14 -19.90 -5.46 -8.54
C SER A 14 -19.18 -4.32 -7.82
N ALA A 15 -19.92 -3.49 -7.08
CA ALA A 15 -19.37 -2.42 -6.27
C ALA A 15 -18.39 -2.94 -5.21
N LEU A 16 -18.75 -4.01 -4.47
CA LEU A 16 -17.86 -4.64 -3.49
C LEU A 16 -16.57 -5.20 -4.12
N THR A 17 -16.66 -5.76 -5.33
CA THR A 17 -15.46 -6.18 -6.06
C THR A 17 -14.54 -5.00 -6.35
N LEU A 18 -15.08 -3.85 -6.76
CA LEU A 18 -14.32 -2.62 -7.04
C LEU A 18 -13.74 -1.95 -5.78
N MET A 19 -14.29 -2.22 -4.60
CA MET A 19 -13.66 -1.84 -3.33
C MET A 19 -12.32 -2.57 -3.12
N ARG A 20 -12.07 -3.69 -3.82
CA ARG A 20 -10.82 -4.44 -3.78
C ARG A 20 -10.36 -4.78 -2.35
N VAL A 21 -11.28 -5.23 -1.49
CA VAL A 21 -10.96 -5.60 -0.09
C VAL A 21 -9.79 -6.61 0.01
N PRO A 22 -9.71 -7.67 -0.83
CA PRO A 22 -8.57 -8.59 -0.78
C PRO A 22 -7.22 -7.94 -1.13
N PHE A 23 -7.23 -6.85 -1.92
CA PHE A 23 -6.00 -6.13 -2.28
C PHE A 23 -5.33 -5.49 -1.06
N SER A 24 -6.09 -5.19 0.01
CA SER A 24 -5.55 -4.67 1.26
C SER A 24 -4.47 -5.58 1.87
N VAL A 25 -4.47 -6.88 1.59
CA VAL A 25 -3.41 -7.80 2.01
C VAL A 25 -2.04 -7.35 1.51
N TYR A 26 -1.95 -6.70 0.35
CA TYR A 26 -0.69 -6.17 -0.18
C TYR A 26 -0.15 -4.96 0.58
N LEU A 27 -0.95 -4.37 1.48
CA LEU A 27 -0.62 -3.20 2.27
C LEU A 27 -0.26 -3.54 3.73
N MET A 28 -0.39 -4.81 4.13
CA MET A 28 -0.02 -5.32 5.46
C MET A 28 1.44 -5.10 5.87
N PRO A 29 2.46 -5.10 4.97
CA PRO A 29 3.85 -4.92 5.36
C PRO A 29 4.10 -3.68 6.23
N VAL A 30 3.48 -2.54 5.90
CA VAL A 30 3.66 -1.29 6.64
C VAL A 30 3.08 -1.39 8.05
N TYR A 31 1.94 -2.08 8.20
CA TYR A 31 1.33 -2.31 9.51
C TYR A 31 2.21 -3.17 10.41
N TRP A 32 2.73 -4.30 9.90
CA TRP A 32 3.61 -5.15 10.67
C TRP A 32 4.92 -4.45 11.01
N PHE A 33 5.48 -3.69 10.07
CA PHE A 33 6.70 -2.92 10.32
C PHE A 33 6.51 -1.88 11.42
N ALA A 34 5.39 -1.16 11.41
CA ALA A 34 5.07 -0.16 12.41
C ALA A 34 5.01 -0.73 13.82
N LEU A 35 4.47 -1.94 13.98
CA LEU A 35 4.43 -2.61 15.28
C LEU A 35 5.77 -3.26 15.65
N SER A 36 6.50 -3.82 14.68
CA SER A 36 7.73 -4.58 14.94
C SER A 36 8.89 -3.76 15.49
N VAL A 37 8.81 -2.43 15.45
CA VAL A 37 9.85 -1.52 15.95
C VAL A 37 9.35 -0.60 17.07
N ALA A 38 8.16 -0.87 17.60
CA ALA A 38 7.52 -0.06 18.61
C ALA A 38 7.17 -0.87 19.86
N ASP A 39 7.43 -0.27 21.03
CA ASP A 39 7.04 -0.83 22.32
C ASP A 39 5.93 -0.01 22.97
N GLY A 40 5.13 -0.66 23.82
CA GLY A 40 4.10 -0.02 24.64
C GLY A 40 2.78 0.25 23.93
N TYR A 41 2.55 -0.34 22.75
CA TYR A 41 1.22 -0.31 22.13
C TYR A 41 0.25 -1.28 22.81
N THR A 42 -1.04 -1.08 22.60
CA THR A 42 -2.09 -1.96 23.12
C THR A 42 -2.59 -2.92 22.03
N TRP A 43 -2.56 -4.23 22.29
CA TRP A 43 -2.90 -5.26 21.29
C TRP A 43 -4.31 -5.14 20.70
N TRP A 44 -5.32 -4.85 21.52
CA TRP A 44 -6.69 -4.68 21.01
C TRP A 44 -6.81 -3.44 20.11
N ARG A 45 -6.06 -2.37 20.42
CA ARG A 45 -6.00 -1.15 19.59
C ARG A 45 -5.30 -1.44 18.28
N ALA A 46 -4.17 -2.16 18.31
CA ALA A 46 -3.49 -2.60 17.10
C ALA A 46 -4.41 -3.42 16.20
N ALA A 47 -5.14 -4.40 16.75
CA ALA A 47 -6.14 -5.18 16.01
C ALA A 47 -7.28 -4.30 15.44
N ALA A 48 -7.77 -3.32 16.21
CA ALA A 48 -8.77 -2.37 15.72
C ALA A 48 -8.23 -1.50 14.58
N VAL A 49 -7.01 -1.00 14.68
CA VAL A 49 -6.31 -0.26 13.61
C VAL A 49 -6.18 -1.13 12.36
N PHE A 50 -5.81 -2.40 12.52
CA PHE A 50 -5.72 -3.34 11.39
C PHE A 50 -7.04 -3.42 10.64
N LEU A 51 -8.15 -3.63 11.36
CA LEU A 51 -9.48 -3.73 10.77
C LEU A 51 -9.90 -2.41 10.10
N ILE A 52 -9.71 -1.28 10.78
CA ILE A 52 -10.03 0.05 10.24
C ILE A 52 -9.28 0.28 8.92
N LEU A 53 -7.97 0.03 8.89
CA LEU A 53 -7.18 0.29 7.69
C LEU A 53 -7.49 -0.70 6.55
N HIS A 54 -7.46 -2.00 6.83
CA HIS A 54 -7.50 -3.03 5.79
C HIS A 54 -8.92 -3.35 5.30
N VAL A 55 -9.92 -3.15 6.14
CA VAL A 55 -11.33 -3.45 5.80
C VAL A 55 -12.09 -2.19 5.39
N LEU A 56 -11.73 -1.01 5.91
CA LEU A 56 -12.46 0.24 5.63
C LEU A 56 -11.66 1.24 4.79
N VAL A 57 -10.53 1.75 5.29
CA VAL A 57 -9.80 2.88 4.67
C VAL A 57 -9.21 2.53 3.31
N TYR A 58 -8.47 1.42 3.19
CA TYR A 58 -7.88 1.03 1.90
C TYR A 58 -8.96 0.64 0.89
N PRO A 59 -10.01 -0.13 1.25
CA PRO A 59 -11.08 -0.41 0.31
C PRO A 59 -11.86 0.84 -0.14
N ALA A 60 -12.11 1.80 0.75
CA ALA A 60 -12.75 3.07 0.39
C ALA A 60 -11.89 3.92 -0.56
N SER A 61 -10.57 3.90 -0.38
CA SER A 61 -9.61 4.53 -1.28
C SER A 61 -9.61 3.87 -2.67
N ASN A 62 -9.53 2.54 -2.70
CA ASN A 62 -9.56 1.75 -3.92
C ASN A 62 -10.86 1.91 -4.70
N GLY A 63 -12.01 1.87 -4.01
CA GLY A 63 -13.33 2.05 -4.60
C GLY A 63 -13.53 3.47 -5.15
N TYR A 64 -13.07 4.50 -4.44
CA TYR A 64 -13.12 5.87 -4.94
C TYR A 64 -12.26 6.06 -6.18
N ASN A 65 -11.05 5.49 -6.18
CA ASN A 65 -10.18 5.47 -7.34
C ASN A 65 -10.88 4.82 -8.55
N SER A 66 -11.41 3.60 -8.38
CA SER A 66 -12.16 2.91 -9.43
C SER A 66 -13.38 3.69 -9.91
N TYR A 67 -14.13 4.36 -9.02
CA TYR A 67 -15.29 5.18 -9.39
C TYR A 67 -14.92 6.34 -10.34
N HIS A 68 -13.77 6.97 -10.10
CA HIS A 68 -13.30 8.12 -10.87
C HIS A 68 -12.61 7.72 -12.18
N ASP A 69 -11.83 6.64 -12.16
CA ASP A 69 -11.02 6.21 -13.30
C ASP A 69 -11.81 5.38 -14.30
N ARG A 70 -12.80 4.60 -13.84
CA ARG A 70 -13.69 3.79 -14.69
C ARG A 70 -12.93 2.89 -15.66
N ASP A 71 -11.84 2.30 -15.17
CA ASP A 71 -10.96 1.47 -15.97
C ASP A 71 -11.68 0.27 -16.57
N GLU A 72 -11.49 0.04 -17.86
CA GLU A 72 -11.94 -1.17 -18.56
C GLU A 72 -10.83 -2.23 -18.63
N GLY A 73 -9.57 -1.79 -18.54
CA GLY A 73 -8.38 -2.62 -18.48
C GLY A 73 -8.07 -3.14 -17.07
N SER A 74 -7.00 -3.94 -16.96
CA SER A 74 -6.66 -4.60 -15.69
C SER A 74 -6.10 -3.62 -14.66
N ILE A 75 -6.63 -3.65 -13.44
CA ILE A 75 -6.19 -2.80 -12.31
C ILE A 75 -5.64 -3.66 -11.19
N GLY A 76 -4.88 -3.08 -10.26
CA GLY A 76 -4.31 -3.81 -9.12
C GLY A 76 -5.32 -4.74 -8.44
N GLY A 77 -5.06 -6.04 -8.47
CA GLY A 77 -5.90 -7.10 -7.90
C GLY A 77 -7.06 -7.60 -8.78
N LEU A 78 -7.40 -6.94 -9.89
CA LEU A 78 -8.51 -7.31 -10.77
C LEU A 78 -8.09 -7.30 -12.24
N ARG A 79 -8.03 -8.49 -12.86
CA ARG A 79 -7.70 -8.63 -14.29
C ARG A 79 -8.77 -8.03 -15.20
N GLN A 80 -10.04 -8.20 -14.84
CA GLN A 80 -11.20 -7.70 -15.57
C GLN A 80 -12.13 -7.02 -14.57
N PRO A 81 -11.94 -5.72 -14.27
CA PRO A 81 -12.79 -5.02 -13.33
C PRO A 81 -14.23 -4.95 -13.88
N PRO A 82 -15.26 -5.13 -13.04
CA PRO A 82 -16.64 -4.92 -13.47
C PRO A 82 -16.88 -3.42 -13.74
N LYS A 83 -17.92 -3.11 -14.51
CA LYS A 83 -18.30 -1.73 -14.78
C LYS A 83 -18.68 -0.99 -13.50
N VAL A 84 -18.22 0.24 -13.38
CA VAL A 84 -18.54 1.13 -12.26
C VAL A 84 -20.04 1.43 -12.22
N THR A 85 -20.60 1.37 -11.01
CA THR A 85 -22.00 1.75 -10.74
C THR A 85 -22.07 2.85 -9.66
N GLN A 86 -23.23 3.47 -9.46
CA GLN A 86 -23.42 4.49 -8.43
C GLN A 86 -23.32 3.92 -7.00
N GLU A 87 -23.69 2.64 -6.84
CA GLU A 87 -23.61 1.91 -5.58
C GLU A 87 -22.17 1.83 -5.03
N LEU A 88 -21.16 1.88 -5.91
CA LEU A 88 -19.76 1.99 -5.48
C LEU A 88 -19.52 3.26 -4.67
N TYR A 89 -20.07 4.39 -5.09
CA TYR A 89 -19.92 5.64 -4.37
C TYR A 89 -20.63 5.59 -3.00
N HIS A 90 -21.80 4.96 -2.90
CA HIS A 90 -22.47 4.73 -1.63
C HIS A 90 -21.61 3.92 -0.65
N LEU A 91 -20.99 2.82 -1.13
CA LEU A 91 -20.10 1.99 -0.30
C LEU A 91 -18.85 2.74 0.13
N VAL A 92 -18.26 3.55 -0.75
CA VAL A 92 -17.13 4.42 -0.42
C VAL A 92 -17.48 5.36 0.71
N LEU A 93 -18.62 6.07 0.61
CA LEU A 93 -19.06 7.01 1.67
C LEU A 93 -19.35 6.29 2.99
N LEU A 94 -19.98 5.11 2.93
CA LEU A 94 -20.23 4.29 4.11
C LEU A 94 -18.90 3.90 4.80
N PHE A 95 -17.91 3.43 4.04
CA PHE A 95 -16.63 2.99 4.60
C PHE A 95 -15.82 4.18 5.12
N ASP A 96 -15.84 5.32 4.43
CA ASP A 96 -15.24 6.57 4.90
C ASP A 96 -15.86 6.96 6.27
N ALA A 97 -17.20 7.00 6.37
CA ALA A 97 -17.90 7.35 7.61
C ALA A 97 -17.60 6.38 8.76
N LEU A 98 -17.64 5.07 8.50
CA LEU A 98 -17.34 4.05 9.51
C LEU A 98 -15.87 4.10 9.95
N SER A 99 -14.94 4.31 9.02
CA SER A 99 -13.51 4.41 9.36
C SER A 99 -13.24 5.60 10.29
N LEU A 100 -13.81 6.76 10.00
CA LEU A 100 -13.67 7.95 10.84
C LEU A 100 -14.33 7.77 12.21
N LEU A 101 -15.54 7.19 12.24
CA LEU A 101 -16.26 6.91 13.48
C LEU A 101 -15.46 5.96 14.38
N PHE A 102 -14.99 4.83 13.86
CA PHE A 102 -14.21 3.87 14.64
C PHE A 102 -12.83 4.39 15.02
N SER A 103 -12.17 5.15 14.16
CA SER A 103 -10.92 5.82 14.52
C SER A 103 -11.10 6.81 15.65
N PHE A 104 -12.22 7.54 15.69
CA PHE A 104 -12.51 8.51 16.74
C PHE A 104 -12.63 7.84 18.11
N PHE A 105 -13.22 6.64 18.17
CA PHE A 105 -13.29 5.85 19.41
C PHE A 105 -11.93 5.33 19.89
N LEU A 106 -10.92 5.23 19.02
CA LEU A 106 -9.54 4.93 19.45
C LEU A 106 -8.83 6.17 19.96
N SER A 107 -8.88 7.26 19.18
CA SER A 107 -8.28 8.55 19.53
C SER A 107 -8.71 9.62 18.51
N PRO A 108 -9.10 10.84 18.94
CA PRO A 108 -9.36 11.96 18.02
C PRO A 108 -8.18 12.28 17.10
N LEU A 109 -6.95 12.13 17.60
CA LEU A 109 -5.73 12.38 16.81
C LEU A 109 -5.52 11.30 15.74
N PHE A 110 -5.84 10.04 16.04
CA PHE A 110 -5.84 8.96 15.05
C PHE A 110 -6.94 9.16 13.99
N ALA A 111 -8.14 9.60 14.41
CA ALA A 111 -9.21 9.96 13.47
C ALA A 111 -8.82 11.10 12.53
N LEU A 112 -8.12 12.12 13.05
CA LEU A 112 -7.57 13.19 12.21
C LEU A 112 -6.55 12.66 11.20
N ALA A 113 -5.65 11.76 11.63
CA ALA A 113 -4.68 11.14 10.72
C ALA A 113 -5.39 10.33 9.60
N VAL A 114 -6.41 9.54 9.95
CA VAL A 114 -7.23 8.81 8.98
C VAL A 114 -7.98 9.76 8.05
N ALA A 115 -8.54 10.85 8.56
CA ALA A 115 -9.20 11.87 7.74
C ALA A 115 -8.24 12.49 6.73
N LEU A 116 -7.03 12.86 7.16
CA LEU A 116 -6.00 13.40 6.26
C LEU A 116 -5.60 12.38 5.19
N TYR A 117 -5.39 11.12 5.56
CA TYR A 117 -5.12 10.04 4.60
C TYR A 117 -6.24 9.93 3.56
N LEU A 118 -7.50 9.87 4.00
CA LEU A 118 -8.65 9.76 3.12
C LEU A 118 -8.75 10.96 2.18
N LEU A 119 -8.61 12.18 2.69
CA LEU A 119 -8.65 13.41 1.88
C LEU A 119 -7.56 13.41 0.79
N VAL A 120 -6.34 13.02 1.12
CA VAL A 120 -5.24 12.90 0.16
C VAL A 120 -5.53 11.83 -0.88
N SER A 121 -6.04 10.67 -0.44
CA SER A 121 -6.48 9.59 -1.31
C SER A 121 -7.60 10.02 -2.27
N LYS A 122 -8.55 10.84 -1.80
CA LYS A 122 -9.59 11.41 -2.68
C LYS A 122 -8.99 12.44 -3.64
N ALA A 123 -8.13 13.35 -3.18
CA ALA A 123 -7.48 14.36 -4.03
C ALA A 123 -6.63 13.70 -5.14
N TYR A 124 -6.11 12.51 -4.88
CA TYR A 124 -5.37 11.72 -5.86
C TYR A 124 -6.19 11.38 -7.12
N SER A 125 -7.46 11.00 -6.97
CA SER A 125 -8.33 10.59 -8.09
C SER A 125 -9.42 11.61 -8.48
N HIS A 126 -9.76 12.55 -7.60
CA HIS A 126 -10.83 13.51 -7.84
C HIS A 126 -10.56 14.38 -9.07
N ARG A 127 -11.52 14.48 -10.00
CA ARG A 127 -11.33 15.14 -11.30
C ARG A 127 -10.86 16.59 -11.22
N GLY A 128 -11.30 17.36 -10.23
CA GLY A 128 -10.88 18.75 -10.05
C GLY A 128 -9.43 18.94 -9.63
N ILE A 129 -8.80 17.93 -9.00
CA ILE A 129 -7.41 17.99 -8.51
C ILE A 129 -6.53 17.03 -9.33
N ARG A 130 -6.85 15.73 -9.23
CA ARG A 130 -6.23 14.59 -9.93
C ARG A 130 -4.70 14.60 -9.81
N LEU A 131 -4.19 14.48 -8.57
CA LEU A 131 -2.74 14.53 -8.30
C LEU A 131 -1.95 13.54 -9.15
N LYS A 132 -2.54 12.38 -9.45
CA LYS A 132 -1.95 11.30 -10.25
C LYS A 132 -1.48 11.69 -11.65
N LYS A 133 -1.96 12.83 -12.19
CA LYS A 133 -1.49 13.37 -13.47
C LYS A 133 -0.06 13.92 -13.41
N TYR A 134 0.47 14.18 -12.21
CA TYR A 134 1.81 14.72 -12.00
C TYR A 134 2.78 13.63 -11.51
N PRO A 135 3.77 13.19 -12.30
CA PRO A 135 4.56 12.00 -12.01
C PRO A 135 5.32 12.09 -10.68
N VAL A 136 5.99 13.21 -10.45
CA VAL A 136 6.81 13.42 -9.24
C VAL A 136 5.94 13.67 -8.01
N ILE A 137 5.00 14.61 -8.11
CA ILE A 137 4.13 14.97 -6.98
C ILE A 137 3.27 13.79 -6.55
N SER A 138 2.67 13.06 -7.50
CA SER A 138 1.87 11.87 -7.19
C SER A 138 2.69 10.79 -6.50
N THR A 139 3.91 10.54 -6.97
CA THR A 139 4.81 9.57 -6.34
C THR A 139 5.16 10.00 -4.92
N LEU A 140 5.59 11.25 -4.71
CA LEU A 140 5.93 11.75 -3.38
C LEU A 140 4.74 11.65 -2.41
N VAL A 141 3.56 12.08 -2.85
CA VAL A 141 2.34 12.02 -2.04
C VAL A 141 2.01 10.57 -1.68
N VAL A 142 2.00 9.66 -2.65
CA VAL A 142 1.65 8.25 -2.39
C VAL A 142 2.68 7.59 -1.48
N THR A 143 3.98 7.81 -1.70
CA THR A 143 5.02 7.11 -0.95
C THR A 143 5.13 7.61 0.49
N VAL A 144 4.92 8.91 0.70
CA VAL A 144 4.84 9.49 2.05
C VAL A 144 3.56 9.04 2.76
N PHE A 145 2.40 9.17 2.12
CA PHE A 145 1.12 8.86 2.79
C PHE A 145 0.89 7.36 2.98
N GLN A 146 1.27 6.51 2.03
CA GLN A 146 1.15 5.06 2.18
C GLN A 146 2.33 4.42 2.92
N GLY A 147 3.50 5.04 2.91
CA GLY A 147 4.68 4.61 3.65
C GLY A 147 4.74 5.21 5.05
N GLY A 148 5.60 6.22 5.24
CA GLY A 148 5.93 6.77 6.56
C GLY A 148 4.73 7.32 7.34
N PHE A 149 3.77 7.98 6.69
CA PHE A 149 2.58 8.47 7.37
C PHE A 149 1.71 7.32 7.88
N THR A 150 1.43 6.30 7.05
CA THR A 150 0.72 5.09 7.49
C THR A 150 1.45 4.39 8.62
N PHE A 151 2.78 4.26 8.53
CA PHE A 151 3.60 3.67 9.59
C PHE A 151 3.37 4.38 10.93
N LEU A 152 3.46 5.71 10.96
CA LEU A 152 3.22 6.51 12.17
C LEU A 152 1.75 6.45 12.62
N MET A 153 0.82 6.49 11.67
CA MET A 153 -0.62 6.40 11.91
C MET A 153 -0.99 5.07 12.58
N VAL A 154 -0.34 3.97 12.21
CA VAL A 154 -0.54 2.66 12.86
C VAL A 154 -0.11 2.71 14.33
N GLN A 155 1.07 3.25 14.62
CA GLN A 155 1.57 3.36 16.00
C GLN A 155 0.69 4.29 16.86
N LEU A 156 0.30 5.43 16.28
CA LEU A 156 -0.61 6.40 16.91
C LEU A 156 -1.95 5.76 17.29
N GLY A 157 -2.60 5.06 16.33
CA GLY A 157 -3.86 4.37 16.59
C GLY A 157 -3.72 3.22 17.58
N SER A 158 -2.54 2.60 17.65
CA SER A 158 -2.23 1.52 18.58
C SER A 158 -1.92 2.01 20.00
N GLY A 159 -1.90 3.33 20.22
CA GLY A 159 -1.84 3.96 21.54
C GLY A 159 -0.50 4.62 21.90
N LEU A 160 0.44 4.75 20.96
CA LEU A 160 1.69 5.46 21.23
C LEU A 160 1.52 6.98 21.22
N GLU A 161 2.31 7.66 22.04
CA GLU A 161 2.37 9.12 22.09
C GLU A 161 3.04 9.70 20.84
N ILE A 162 2.51 10.82 20.34
CA ILE A 162 3.01 11.46 19.11
C ILE A 162 4.48 11.89 19.23
N GLN A 163 4.92 12.31 20.42
CA GLN A 163 6.30 12.69 20.68
C GLN A 163 7.24 11.51 20.51
N LYS A 164 6.87 10.33 21.02
CA LYS A 164 7.66 9.09 20.92
C LYS A 164 7.79 8.63 19.46
N ILE A 165 6.69 8.66 18.70
CA ILE A 165 6.71 8.16 17.32
C ILE A 165 7.46 9.10 16.35
N LEU A 166 7.54 10.41 16.64
CA LEU A 166 8.27 11.36 15.78
C LEU A 166 9.78 11.43 16.10
N GLN A 167 10.23 10.86 17.23
CA GLN A 167 11.63 10.87 17.62
C GLN A 167 12.45 9.76 16.94
N PRO A 168 13.74 9.99 16.67
CA PRO A 168 14.68 8.93 16.33
C PRO A 168 14.80 7.87 17.44
N PRO A 169 14.99 6.59 17.10
CA PRO A 169 15.12 6.04 15.74
C PRO A 169 13.78 5.82 15.02
N ASN A 170 12.63 5.99 15.68
CA ASN A 170 11.32 5.63 15.12
C ASN A 170 10.98 6.39 13.82
N SER A 171 11.27 7.70 13.77
CA SER A 171 11.08 8.49 12.54
C SER A 171 11.98 8.04 11.38
N TRP A 172 13.11 7.40 11.64
CA TRP A 172 13.97 6.83 10.61
C TRP A 172 13.38 5.53 10.05
N PHE A 173 12.68 4.74 10.86
CA PHE A 173 11.89 3.60 10.37
C PHE A 173 10.71 4.06 9.49
N ALA A 174 10.07 5.20 9.80
CA ALA A 174 9.08 5.80 8.92
C ALA A 174 9.68 6.22 7.56
N LEU A 175 10.92 6.71 7.54
CA LEU A 175 11.65 6.98 6.29
C LEU A 175 11.95 5.69 5.51
N VAL A 176 12.37 4.60 6.18
CA VAL A 176 12.53 3.28 5.55
C VAL A 176 11.23 2.83 4.88
N SER A 177 10.10 2.96 5.58
CA SER A 177 8.78 2.61 5.02
C SER A 177 8.49 3.42 3.75
N THR A 178 8.79 4.73 3.77
CA THR A 178 8.64 5.61 2.61
C THR A 178 9.54 5.20 1.44
N LEU A 179 10.80 4.81 1.69
CA LEU A 179 11.73 4.34 0.67
C LEU A 179 11.29 3.02 0.04
N PHE A 180 10.77 2.08 0.85
CA PHE A 180 10.20 0.84 0.32
C PHE A 180 9.01 1.11 -0.60
N LEU A 181 8.09 1.99 -0.19
CA LEU A 181 6.98 2.40 -1.05
C LEU A 181 7.47 3.15 -2.28
N CYS A 182 8.52 3.98 -2.16
CA CYS A 182 9.14 4.69 -3.28
C CYS A 182 9.60 3.74 -4.38
N GLY A 183 10.21 2.62 -4.00
CA GLY A 183 10.62 1.61 -4.98
C GLY A 183 9.46 0.74 -5.48
N SER A 184 8.55 0.30 -4.60
CA SER A 184 7.49 -0.64 -4.99
C SER A 184 6.36 0.03 -5.77
N TYR A 185 6.03 1.28 -5.48
CA TYR A 185 4.87 1.96 -6.07
C TYR A 185 4.96 2.10 -7.60
N PRO A 186 6.07 2.60 -8.20
CA PRO A 186 6.20 2.64 -9.65
C PRO A 186 6.13 1.26 -10.32
N LEU A 187 6.60 0.19 -9.66
CA LEU A 187 6.46 -1.17 -10.17
C LEU A 187 4.99 -1.61 -10.30
N THR A 188 4.10 -1.09 -9.46
CA THR A 188 2.66 -1.41 -9.57
C THR A 188 2.03 -0.83 -10.84
N GLN A 189 2.64 0.17 -11.45
CA GLN A 189 2.15 0.87 -12.64
C GLN A 189 2.84 0.41 -13.93
N ILE A 190 3.89 -0.41 -13.83
CA ILE A 190 4.81 -0.68 -14.95
C ILE A 190 4.14 -1.36 -16.16
N TYR A 191 3.06 -2.12 -15.92
CA TYR A 191 2.30 -2.80 -16.97
C TYR A 191 1.17 -1.93 -17.56
N GLN A 192 0.87 -0.77 -16.97
CA GLN A 192 -0.27 0.09 -17.32
C GLN A 192 0.11 1.29 -18.20
N HIS A 193 1.32 1.31 -18.78
CA HIS A 193 1.84 2.48 -19.51
C HIS A 193 0.92 2.96 -20.62
N GLN A 194 0.35 2.05 -21.40
CA GLN A 194 -0.57 2.39 -22.49
C GLN A 194 -1.88 3.02 -21.94
N GLU A 195 -2.54 2.33 -21.01
CA GLU A 195 -3.79 2.79 -20.42
C GLU A 195 -3.63 4.14 -19.70
N ASP A 196 -2.52 4.32 -18.97
CA ASP A 196 -2.19 5.59 -18.30
C ASP A 196 -2.05 6.73 -19.31
N ALA A 197 -1.33 6.49 -20.41
CA ALA A 197 -1.14 7.48 -21.47
C ALA A 197 -2.46 7.85 -22.17
N GLU A 198 -3.32 6.88 -22.47
CA GLU A 198 -4.64 7.10 -23.07
C GLU A 198 -5.57 7.94 -22.19
N ARG A 199 -5.45 7.82 -20.85
CA ARG A 199 -6.17 8.66 -19.88
C ARG A 199 -5.55 10.06 -19.68
N GLY A 200 -4.39 10.31 -20.26
CA GLY A 200 -3.61 11.55 -20.05
C GLY A 200 -2.91 11.63 -18.70
N ASP A 201 -2.80 10.52 -17.96
CA ASP A 201 -2.05 10.44 -16.72
C ASP A 201 -0.55 10.24 -17.04
N LYS A 202 0.32 11.06 -16.44
CA LYS A 202 1.78 10.91 -16.56
C LYS A 202 2.33 10.32 -15.28
N THR A 203 2.38 9.00 -15.19
CA THR A 203 2.95 8.30 -14.03
C THR A 203 4.48 8.35 -14.04
N LEU A 204 5.11 8.16 -12.88
CA LEU A 204 6.57 8.11 -12.81
C LEU A 204 7.13 6.92 -13.61
N SER A 205 6.44 5.78 -13.56
CA SER A 205 6.85 4.61 -14.33
C SER A 205 6.81 4.88 -15.84
N LEU A 206 5.79 5.58 -16.33
CA LEU A 206 5.70 5.99 -17.73
C LEU A 206 6.86 6.95 -18.11
N LEU A 207 7.18 7.91 -17.24
CA LEU A 207 8.26 8.87 -17.46
C LEU A 207 9.66 8.21 -17.52
N LEU A 208 9.90 7.23 -16.64
CA LEU A 208 11.16 6.49 -16.60
C LEU A 208 11.25 5.39 -17.68
N GLY A 209 10.12 5.00 -18.26
CA GLY A 209 9.97 3.79 -19.06
C GLY A 209 10.20 2.51 -18.23
N ILE A 210 10.05 1.36 -18.88
CA ILE A 210 10.16 0.04 -18.22
C ILE A 210 11.52 -0.15 -17.55
N ARG A 211 12.62 0.08 -18.28
CA ARG A 211 13.98 -0.14 -17.75
C ARG A 211 14.32 0.82 -16.61
N GLY A 212 13.99 2.11 -16.78
CA GLY A 212 14.21 3.11 -15.74
C GLY A 212 13.38 2.83 -14.49
N THR A 213 12.15 2.32 -14.64
CA THR A 213 11.31 1.91 -13.50
C THR A 213 11.99 0.81 -12.68
N PHE A 214 12.52 -0.23 -13.33
CA PHE A 214 13.24 -1.30 -12.62
C PHE A 214 14.50 -0.79 -11.91
N VAL A 215 15.30 0.05 -12.56
CA VAL A 215 16.52 0.62 -11.95
C VAL A 215 16.16 1.50 -10.76
N PHE A 216 15.17 2.40 -10.92
CA PHE A 216 14.69 3.26 -9.85
C PHE A 216 14.17 2.45 -8.66
N ALA A 217 13.36 1.43 -8.92
CA ALA A 217 12.83 0.54 -7.89
C ALA A 217 13.94 -0.19 -7.14
N GLY A 218 14.92 -0.76 -7.86
CA GLY A 218 16.06 -1.45 -7.27
C GLY A 218 16.90 -0.52 -6.37
N LEU A 219 17.16 0.71 -6.81
CA LEU A 219 17.89 1.70 -6.02
C LEU A 219 17.11 2.12 -4.76
N ALA A 220 15.83 2.46 -4.90
CA ALA A 220 15.01 2.89 -3.75
C ALA A 220 14.81 1.77 -2.73
N LEU A 221 14.52 0.54 -3.19
CA LEU A 221 14.42 -0.63 -2.31
C LEU A 221 15.76 -0.97 -1.64
N GLY A 222 16.86 -0.91 -2.40
CA GLY A 222 18.21 -1.14 -1.89
C GLY A 222 18.61 -0.12 -0.82
N LEU A 223 18.31 1.17 -1.03
CA LEU A 223 18.53 2.22 -0.04
C LEU A 223 17.67 2.02 1.21
N GLY A 224 16.39 1.69 1.04
CA GLY A 224 15.51 1.36 2.16
C GLY A 224 16.02 0.18 2.99
N ALA A 225 16.49 -0.88 2.32
CA ALA A 225 17.03 -2.08 2.97
C ALA A 225 18.35 -1.78 3.68
N ALA A 226 19.26 -1.04 3.05
CA ALA A 226 20.52 -0.63 3.65
C ALA A 226 20.30 0.23 4.90
N LEU A 227 19.37 1.19 4.84
CA LEU A 227 19.02 2.01 6.00
C LEU A 227 18.41 1.18 7.12
N LEU A 228 17.48 0.26 6.81
CA LEU A 228 16.87 -0.63 7.81
C LEU A 228 17.91 -1.51 8.50
N ILE A 229 18.79 -2.13 7.72
CA ILE A 229 19.88 -2.97 8.24
C ILE A 229 20.81 -2.12 9.11
N GLY A 230 21.19 -0.93 8.66
CA GLY A 230 21.99 0.01 9.45
C GLY A 230 21.34 0.36 10.78
N LEU A 231 20.04 0.66 10.80
CA LEU A 231 19.29 0.94 12.03
C LEU A 231 19.27 -0.25 12.98
N TYR A 232 18.99 -1.46 12.48
CA TYR A 232 19.02 -2.66 13.32
C TYR A 232 20.42 -2.96 13.87
N LEU A 233 21.47 -2.78 13.08
CA LEU A 233 22.85 -2.94 13.56
C LEU A 233 23.21 -1.90 14.63
N MET A 234 22.81 -0.63 14.44
CA MET A 234 23.01 0.43 15.44
C MET A 234 22.30 0.15 16.76
N LEU A 235 21.15 -0.53 16.71
CA LEU A 235 20.38 -0.95 17.88
C LEU A 235 20.80 -2.32 18.44
N GLY A 236 21.84 -2.95 17.90
CA GLY A 236 22.31 -4.27 18.32
C GLY A 236 21.37 -5.43 17.96
N GLN A 237 20.41 -5.22 17.06
CA GLN A 237 19.37 -6.18 16.69
C GLN A 237 19.80 -7.09 15.52
N ILE A 238 20.89 -7.84 15.69
CA ILE A 238 21.42 -8.70 14.62
C ILE A 238 20.43 -9.78 14.16
N TYR A 239 19.63 -10.33 15.08
CA TYR A 239 18.59 -11.31 14.73
C TYR A 239 17.52 -10.72 13.81
N SER A 240 17.13 -9.46 14.01
CA SER A 240 16.19 -8.75 13.13
C SER A 240 16.75 -8.59 11.72
N VAL A 241 18.07 -8.33 11.59
CA VAL A 241 18.76 -8.31 10.28
C VAL A 241 18.69 -9.66 9.60
N LEU A 242 19.03 -10.74 10.31
CA LEU A 242 19.02 -12.10 9.75
C LEU A 242 17.62 -12.52 9.31
N VAL A 243 16.60 -12.30 10.15
CA VAL A 243 15.21 -12.59 9.81
C VAL A 243 14.76 -11.80 8.59
N PHE A 244 15.06 -10.49 8.54
CA PHE A 244 14.72 -9.65 7.40
C PHE A 244 15.35 -10.15 6.09
N LEU A 245 16.66 -10.43 6.10
CA LEU A 245 17.37 -10.91 4.91
C LEU A 245 16.86 -12.28 4.43
N LEU A 246 16.66 -13.22 5.34
CA LEU A 246 16.17 -14.56 5.01
C LEU A 246 14.76 -14.52 4.44
N CYS A 247 13.86 -13.75 5.07
CA CYS A 247 12.47 -13.65 4.62
C CYS A 247 12.33 -12.88 3.30
N THR A 248 13.18 -11.89 3.03
CA THR A 248 13.13 -11.07 1.81
C THR A 248 13.97 -11.62 0.65
N ALA A 249 14.79 -12.66 0.84
CA ALA A 249 15.57 -13.30 -0.23
C ALA A 249 14.72 -13.73 -1.44
N PRO A 250 13.52 -14.34 -1.27
CA PRO A 250 12.64 -14.68 -2.40
C PRO A 250 12.19 -13.47 -3.22
N ILE A 251 12.03 -12.30 -2.60
CA ILE A 251 11.65 -11.04 -3.26
C ILE A 251 12.78 -10.63 -4.20
N THR A 252 14.02 -10.59 -3.71
CA THR A 252 15.20 -10.23 -4.50
C THR A 252 15.38 -11.18 -5.68
N TYR A 253 15.25 -12.49 -5.44
CA TYR A 253 15.33 -13.50 -6.49
C TYR A 253 14.26 -13.27 -7.58
N TYR A 254 12.99 -13.07 -7.18
CA TYR A 254 11.90 -12.87 -8.13
C TYR A 254 12.06 -11.55 -8.89
N PHE A 255 12.44 -10.47 -8.21
CA PHE A 255 12.68 -9.16 -8.79
C PHE A 255 13.80 -9.21 -9.85
N LEU A 256 14.97 -9.74 -9.51
CA LEU A 256 16.11 -9.82 -10.45
C LEU A 256 15.80 -10.71 -11.66
N ASN A 257 15.07 -11.81 -11.46
CA ASN A 257 14.62 -12.64 -12.57
C ASN A 257 13.60 -11.93 -13.45
N TRP A 258 12.67 -11.16 -12.87
CA TRP A 258 11.69 -10.39 -13.62
C TRP A 258 12.36 -9.26 -14.41
N VAL A 259 13.33 -8.56 -13.83
CA VAL A 259 14.17 -7.58 -14.53
C VAL A 259 14.84 -8.21 -15.75
N ARG A 260 15.55 -9.34 -15.55
CA ARG A 260 16.26 -10.05 -16.63
C ARG A 260 15.31 -10.44 -17.76
N ARG A 261 14.17 -11.06 -17.43
CA ARG A 261 13.16 -11.50 -18.40
C ARG A 261 12.54 -10.31 -19.13
N SER A 262 12.16 -9.25 -18.41
CA SER A 262 11.53 -8.04 -18.99
C SER A 262 12.45 -7.24 -19.90
N TRP A 263 13.77 -7.30 -19.69
CA TRP A 263 14.72 -6.66 -20.60
C TRP A 263 14.97 -7.44 -21.88
N GLN A 264 14.71 -8.76 -21.85
CA GLN A 264 14.80 -9.65 -23.01
C GLN A 264 13.49 -9.68 -23.80
N ASP A 265 12.36 -9.69 -23.11
CA ASP A 265 11.01 -9.73 -23.67
C ASP A 265 10.11 -8.71 -22.96
N PRO A 266 9.71 -7.60 -23.64
CA PRO A 266 8.76 -6.64 -23.09
C PRO A 266 7.41 -7.24 -22.69
N GLY A 267 7.00 -8.38 -23.26
CA GLY A 267 5.76 -9.08 -22.92
C GLY A 267 5.71 -9.60 -21.48
N GLU A 268 6.85 -9.68 -20.80
CA GLU A 268 6.95 -10.06 -19.39
C GLU A 268 6.52 -8.93 -18.44
N VAL A 269 6.39 -7.71 -18.96
CA VAL A 269 5.85 -6.55 -18.22
C VAL A 269 4.33 -6.57 -18.33
N ASN A 270 3.72 -7.48 -17.58
CA ASN A 270 2.29 -7.77 -17.63
C ASN A 270 1.66 -7.77 -16.23
N PHE A 271 0.34 -7.86 -16.22
CA PHE A 271 -0.47 -7.90 -15.00
C PHE A 271 -0.05 -9.06 -14.07
N GLU A 272 0.19 -10.24 -14.62
CA GLU A 272 0.48 -11.47 -13.86
C GLU A 272 1.80 -11.38 -13.10
N ASN A 273 2.88 -10.99 -13.77
CA ASN A 273 4.18 -10.84 -13.12
C ASN A 273 4.17 -9.70 -12.10
N THR A 274 3.46 -8.59 -12.40
CA THR A 274 3.29 -7.48 -11.46
C THR A 274 2.54 -7.92 -10.20
N MET A 275 1.42 -8.64 -10.35
CA MET A 275 0.65 -9.15 -9.20
C MET A 275 1.42 -10.21 -8.42
N ARG A 276 2.20 -11.06 -9.10
CA ARG A 276 3.07 -12.04 -8.44
C ARG A 276 4.18 -11.35 -7.64
N MET A 277 4.80 -10.29 -8.17
CA MET A 277 5.75 -9.45 -7.45
C MET A 277 5.11 -8.86 -6.18
N ASN A 278 3.92 -8.28 -6.29
CA ASN A 278 3.18 -7.71 -5.15
C ASN A 278 2.86 -8.77 -4.09
N LYS A 279 2.41 -9.95 -4.51
CA LYS A 279 2.06 -11.04 -3.60
C LYS A 279 3.27 -11.60 -2.87
N VAL A 280 4.36 -11.89 -3.59
CA VAL A 280 5.62 -12.38 -2.99
C VAL A 280 6.17 -11.32 -2.03
N SER A 281 6.22 -10.05 -2.45
CA SER A 281 6.72 -8.96 -1.61
C SER A 281 5.90 -8.79 -0.34
N SER A 282 4.57 -8.73 -0.45
CA SER A 282 3.72 -8.52 0.72
C SER A 282 3.85 -9.66 1.72
N LEU A 283 3.79 -10.92 1.26
CA LEU A 283 3.87 -12.08 2.15
C LEU A 283 5.24 -12.17 2.84
N CYS A 284 6.33 -12.02 2.08
CA CYS A 284 7.68 -12.09 2.61
C CYS A 284 7.99 -10.95 3.60
N ILE A 285 7.64 -9.70 3.27
CA ILE A 285 7.90 -8.55 4.16
C ILE A 285 6.98 -8.60 5.40
N SER A 286 5.71 -8.97 5.23
CA SER A 286 4.80 -9.15 6.37
C SER A 286 5.30 -10.24 7.30
N LEU A 287 5.75 -11.38 6.77
CA LEU A 287 6.34 -12.46 7.56
C LEU A 287 7.60 -11.98 8.27
N ALA A 288 8.50 -11.26 7.59
CA ALA A 288 9.71 -10.71 8.18
C ALA A 288 9.40 -9.85 9.42
N PHE A 289 8.54 -8.84 9.27
CA PHE A 289 8.22 -7.93 10.36
C PHE A 289 7.36 -8.58 11.44
N PHE A 290 6.48 -9.52 11.09
CA PHE A 290 5.77 -10.31 12.09
C PHE A 290 6.72 -11.17 12.94
N LEU A 291 7.71 -11.83 12.33
CA LEU A 291 8.71 -12.60 13.08
C LEU A 291 9.62 -11.70 13.92
N ILE A 292 10.03 -10.54 13.40
CA ILE A 292 10.79 -9.53 14.17
C ILE A 292 9.97 -9.05 15.37
N LEU A 293 8.67 -8.84 15.18
CA LEU A 293 7.78 -8.48 16.27
C LEU A 293 7.76 -9.55 17.36
N LEU A 294 7.70 -10.84 17.00
CA LEU A 294 7.74 -11.92 17.97
C LEU A 294 9.08 -11.99 18.72
N LEU A 295 10.20 -11.65 18.08
CA LEU A 295 11.51 -11.59 18.72
C LEU A 295 11.58 -10.52 19.82
N HIS A 296 10.78 -9.46 19.78
CA HIS A 296 10.74 -8.46 20.86
C HIS A 296 10.10 -8.98 22.15
N PHE A 297 9.30 -10.06 22.08
CA PHE A 297 8.61 -10.64 23.24
C PHE A 297 9.31 -11.86 23.84
N VAL A 298 10.48 -12.23 23.31
CA VAL A 298 11.31 -13.35 23.76
C VAL A 298 12.59 -12.81 24.36
#